data_AF-U5S7D9-F1
#
_entry.id   AF-U5S7D9-F1
#
_cell.length_a   1.000
_cell.length_b   1.000
_cell.length_c   1.000
_cell.angle_alpha   90.00
_cell.angle_beta   90.00
_cell.angle_gamma   90.00
#
_symmetry.space_group_name_H-M   'P 1'
#
loop_
_entity.id
_entity.type
_entity.pdbx_description
1 polymer ?
#
loop_
_entity_poly.entity_id
_entity_poly.type
_entity_poly.pdbx_seq_one_letter_code
_entity_poly.pdbx_strand_id
1 'polypeptide(L)'
;MKKITSKNNNTYLFQDVPHTGRNSLGIASGKSVLLSIFEGESYNITEDVNLIHYSEILKEEVPTDLENEFFSILKKNKQVKYKKALIDKYQLGNYVHYLPKVKYTQEIVGEKLIIKGNIIYVKSMYKIEAPTVKLDDIILPLESDNTFIYSMDIPTEETKLDFILELTKQIITKSYKVKI
;
A
#
# COMPACT_ATOMS: atom_id res chain seq x y z
N MET A 1 3.15 -23.95 -10.48
CA MET A 1 3.19 -22.53 -10.11
C MET A 1 3.69 -22.46 -8.68
N LYS A 2 4.40 -21.38 -8.34
CA LYS A 2 5.02 -21.19 -7.02
C LYS A 2 4.62 -19.82 -6.49
N LYS A 3 4.48 -19.72 -5.18
CA LYS A 3 4.41 -18.44 -4.46
C LYS A 3 5.77 -18.20 -3.83
N ILE A 4 6.41 -17.10 -4.20
CA ILE A 4 7.78 -16.78 -3.79
C ILE A 4 7.74 -15.51 -2.96
N THR A 5 8.28 -15.55 -1.75
CA THR A 5 8.56 -14.35 -0.96
C THR A 5 10.06 -14.09 -0.98
N SER A 6 10.46 -12.90 -1.39
CA SER A 6 11.85 -12.45 -1.43
C SER A 6 12.31 -11.86 -0.09
N LYS A 7 13.63 -11.67 0.06
CA LYS A 7 14.21 -11.01 1.25
C LYS A 7 13.74 -9.58 1.49
N ASN A 8 13.30 -8.86 0.45
CA ASN A 8 12.70 -7.52 0.59
C ASN A 8 11.18 -7.57 0.84
N ASN A 9 10.64 -8.72 1.24
CA ASN A 9 9.22 -8.97 1.53
C ASN A 9 8.28 -8.76 0.34
N ASN A 10 8.78 -8.81 -0.89
CA ASN A 10 7.90 -8.88 -2.04
C ASN A 10 7.40 -10.31 -2.23
N THR A 11 6.11 -10.46 -2.47
CA THR A 11 5.49 -11.78 -2.72
C THR A 11 5.03 -11.87 -4.15
N TYR A 12 5.44 -12.92 -4.85
CA TYR A 12 5.16 -13.16 -6.26
C TYR A 12 4.40 -14.47 -6.45
N LEU A 13 3.42 -14.47 -7.35
CA LEU A 13 3.00 -15.71 -8.03
C LEU A 13 3.88 -15.90 -9.25
N PHE A 14 4.45 -17.08 -9.38
CA PHE A 14 5.48 -17.36 -10.35
C PHE A 14 5.23 -18.68 -11.09
N GLN A 15 5.29 -18.60 -12.41
CA GLN A 15 5.26 -19.76 -13.29
C GLN A 15 6.62 -19.86 -13.97
N ASP A 16 7.42 -20.85 -13.54
CA ASP A 16 8.69 -21.21 -14.17
C ASP A 16 8.52 -21.40 -15.69
N VAL A 17 9.42 -20.80 -16.47
CA VAL A 17 9.62 -21.10 -17.89
C VAL A 17 11.07 -21.54 -18.04
N PRO A 18 11.34 -22.80 -18.42
CA PRO A 18 12.70 -23.34 -18.45
C PRO A 18 13.61 -22.53 -19.37
N HIS A 19 14.72 -22.02 -18.81
CA HIS A 19 15.78 -21.33 -19.55
C HIS A 19 17.13 -21.88 -19.10
N THR A 20 17.76 -22.71 -19.93
CA THR A 20 18.99 -23.44 -19.59
C THR A 20 20.15 -22.52 -19.18
N GLY A 21 20.33 -21.39 -19.89
CA GLY A 21 21.39 -20.42 -19.57
C GLY A 21 21.15 -19.65 -18.27
N ARG A 22 19.95 -19.07 -18.08
CA ARG A 22 19.65 -18.25 -16.89
C ARG A 22 19.54 -19.08 -15.61
N ASN A 23 18.97 -20.28 -15.70
CA ASN A 23 18.88 -21.18 -14.55
C ASN A 23 20.27 -21.60 -14.07
N SER A 24 21.25 -21.76 -14.98
CA SER A 24 22.65 -22.06 -14.62
C SER A 24 23.34 -20.92 -13.86
N LEU A 25 22.86 -19.69 -14.00
CA LEU A 25 23.31 -18.51 -13.25
C LEU A 25 22.53 -18.30 -11.94
N GLY A 26 21.66 -19.26 -11.57
CA GLY A 26 20.85 -19.18 -10.37
C GLY A 26 19.72 -18.14 -10.46
N ILE A 27 19.23 -17.84 -11.67
CA ILE A 27 18.15 -16.87 -11.89
C ILE A 27 16.86 -17.61 -12.20
N ALA A 28 15.81 -17.35 -11.42
CA ALA A 28 14.47 -17.83 -11.72
C ALA A 28 13.89 -17.07 -12.92
N SER A 29 13.58 -17.79 -14.00
CA SER A 29 13.02 -17.23 -15.23
C SER A 29 11.59 -17.72 -15.45
N GLY A 30 10.67 -16.83 -15.78
CA GLY A 30 9.28 -17.21 -15.93
C GLY A 30 8.31 -16.05 -16.09
N LYS A 31 7.03 -16.35 -15.91
CA LYS A 31 5.97 -15.35 -15.80
C LYS A 31 5.66 -15.07 -14.34
N SER A 32 5.46 -13.82 -13.98
CA SER A 32 5.14 -13.46 -12.59
C SER A 32 4.04 -12.43 -12.45
N VAL A 33 3.42 -12.44 -11.27
CA VAL A 33 2.59 -11.36 -10.74
C VAL A 33 3.13 -11.00 -9.36
N LEU A 34 3.47 -9.73 -9.15
CA LEU A 34 3.72 -9.19 -7.81
C LEU A 34 2.37 -9.07 -7.08
N LEU A 35 2.17 -9.85 -6.02
CA LEU A 35 0.98 -9.78 -5.17
C LEU A 35 1.05 -8.62 -4.20
N SER A 36 2.27 -8.31 -3.74
CA SER A 36 2.48 -7.34 -2.69
C SER A 36 2.60 -5.93 -3.26
N ILE A 37 1.48 -5.22 -3.31
CA ILE A 37 1.31 -3.91 -3.96
C ILE A 37 0.80 -2.86 -2.97
N PHE A 38 0.93 -1.59 -3.31
CA PHE A 38 0.26 -0.51 -2.58
C PHE A 38 -1.20 -0.38 -3.03
N GLU A 39 -2.06 0.04 -2.10
CA GLU A 39 -3.46 0.34 -2.40
C GLU A 39 -3.56 1.37 -3.54
N GLY A 40 -4.37 1.03 -4.55
CA GLY A 40 -4.54 1.82 -5.77
C GLY A 40 -3.61 1.42 -6.93
N GLU A 41 -2.56 0.65 -6.70
CA GLU A 41 -1.68 0.18 -7.78
C GLU A 41 -2.34 -0.89 -8.65
N SER A 42 -1.88 -1.00 -9.90
CA SER A 42 -2.33 -2.09 -10.78
C SER A 42 -1.47 -3.33 -10.59
N TYR A 43 -2.11 -4.49 -10.62
CA TYR A 43 -1.39 -5.75 -10.81
C TYR A 43 -1.01 -5.90 -12.28
N ASN A 44 0.22 -6.37 -12.52
CA ASN A 44 0.74 -6.60 -13.87
C ASN A 44 1.29 -8.02 -13.98
N ILE A 45 1.03 -8.67 -15.11
CA ILE A 45 1.82 -9.84 -15.50
C ILE A 45 3.15 -9.33 -16.07
N THR A 46 4.24 -9.89 -15.60
CA THR A 46 5.56 -9.70 -16.20
C THR A 46 5.92 -10.98 -16.95
N GLU A 47 6.22 -10.88 -18.24
CA GLU A 47 6.61 -12.00 -19.08
C GLU A 47 8.12 -11.95 -19.36
N ASP A 48 8.82 -13.05 -19.11
CA ASP A 48 10.21 -13.30 -19.55
C ASP A 48 11.28 -12.34 -18.99
N VAL A 49 11.19 -12.02 -17.69
CA VAL A 49 12.17 -11.19 -16.98
C VAL A 49 12.98 -12.04 -16.00
N ASN A 50 14.26 -11.67 -15.80
CA ASN A 50 15.09 -12.14 -14.69
C ASN A 50 14.43 -11.68 -13.39
N LEU A 51 13.60 -12.54 -12.80
CA LEU A 51 12.69 -12.08 -11.77
C LEU A 51 13.40 -11.89 -10.43
N ILE A 52 14.16 -12.90 -10.04
CA ILE A 52 14.84 -12.97 -8.76
C ILE A 52 15.95 -14.02 -8.84
N HIS A 53 17.10 -13.74 -8.22
CA HIS A 53 18.10 -14.77 -7.98
C HIS A 53 17.56 -15.74 -6.93
N TYR A 54 17.78 -17.06 -7.08
CA TYR A 54 17.34 -18.04 -6.08
C TYR A 54 17.90 -17.73 -4.68
N SER A 55 19.07 -17.07 -4.59
CA SER A 55 19.66 -16.60 -3.33
C SER A 55 18.83 -15.54 -2.60
N GLU A 56 17.95 -14.83 -3.30
CA GLU A 56 17.09 -13.77 -2.78
C GLU A 56 15.70 -14.28 -2.39
N ILE A 57 15.41 -15.55 -2.62
CA ILE A 57 14.18 -16.21 -2.16
C ILE A 57 14.31 -16.52 -0.67
N LEU A 58 13.40 -15.95 0.12
CA LEU A 58 13.29 -16.24 1.54
C LEU A 58 12.39 -17.46 1.78
N LYS A 59 11.32 -17.59 0.99
CA LYS A 59 10.31 -18.64 1.16
C LYS A 59 9.67 -19.01 -0.18
N GLU A 60 9.42 -20.30 -0.37
CA GLU A 60 8.62 -20.84 -1.46
C GLU A 60 7.41 -21.60 -0.89
N GLU A 61 6.23 -21.36 -1.46
CA GLU A 61 4.97 -21.97 -1.06
C GLU A 61 4.15 -22.41 -2.28
N VAL A 62 3.21 -23.32 -2.04
CA VAL A 62 2.18 -23.67 -3.02
C VAL A 62 1.11 -22.54 -3.01
N PRO A 63 0.80 -21.92 -4.17
CA PRO A 63 -0.30 -20.97 -4.26
C PRO A 63 -1.65 -21.63 -3.99
N THR A 64 -2.58 -20.88 -3.41
CA THR A 64 -3.99 -21.32 -3.28
C THR A 64 -4.69 -21.37 -4.63
N ASP A 65 -5.82 -22.05 -4.72
CA ASP A 65 -6.61 -22.11 -5.95
C ASP A 65 -7.09 -20.72 -6.41
N LEU A 66 -7.45 -19.85 -5.47
CA LEU A 66 -7.82 -18.45 -5.75
C LEU A 66 -6.63 -17.66 -6.30
N GLU A 67 -5.44 -17.85 -5.75
CA GLU A 67 -4.21 -17.23 -6.26
C GLU A 67 -3.89 -17.73 -7.68
N ASN A 68 -4.06 -19.04 -7.96
CA ASN A 68 -3.88 -19.62 -9.29
C ASN A 68 -4.90 -19.05 -10.31
N GLU A 69 -6.16 -18.90 -9.92
CA GLU A 69 -7.21 -18.27 -10.75
C GLU A 69 -6.84 -16.81 -11.05
N PHE A 70 -6.44 -16.05 -10.03
CA PHE A 70 -6.03 -14.66 -10.16
C PHE A 70 -4.86 -14.49 -11.14
N PHE A 71 -3.84 -15.34 -11.03
CA PHE A 71 -2.72 -15.37 -11.98
C PHE A 71 -3.18 -15.61 -13.42
N SER A 72 -4.11 -16.54 -13.61
CA SER A 72 -4.66 -16.87 -14.94
C SER A 72 -5.43 -15.69 -15.56
N ILE A 73 -6.16 -14.94 -14.74
CA ILE A 73 -6.85 -13.72 -15.17
C ILE A 73 -5.85 -12.65 -15.59
N LEU A 74 -4.78 -12.45 -14.82
CA LEU A 74 -3.73 -11.49 -15.19
C LEU A 74 -2.97 -11.90 -16.45
N LYS A 75 -2.76 -13.20 -16.67
CA LYS A 75 -2.19 -13.70 -17.92
C LYS A 75 -3.06 -13.36 -19.13
N LYS A 76 -4.39 -13.35 -18.97
CA LYS A 76 -5.33 -12.96 -20.04
C LYS A 76 -5.41 -11.45 -20.25
N ASN A 77 -5.49 -10.68 -19.17
CA ASN A 77 -5.76 -9.24 -19.24
C ASN A 77 -4.50 -8.36 -19.25
N LYS A 78 -3.33 -8.96 -18.99
CA LYS A 78 -2.00 -8.34 -18.78
C LYS A 78 -1.90 -7.40 -17.57
N GLN A 79 -2.96 -6.64 -17.31
CA GLN A 79 -3.04 -5.71 -16.19
C GLN A 79 -4.46 -5.76 -15.60
N VAL A 80 -4.55 -5.69 -14.27
CA VAL A 80 -5.82 -5.53 -13.55
C VAL A 80 -5.64 -4.46 -12.49
N LYS A 81 -6.46 -3.41 -12.55
CA LYS A 81 -6.45 -2.33 -11.55
C LYS A 81 -6.89 -2.86 -10.18
N TYR A 82 -6.27 -2.37 -9.11
CA TYR A 82 -6.75 -2.61 -7.75
C TYR A 82 -8.21 -2.18 -7.59
N LYS A 83 -9.00 -3.07 -6.98
CA LYS A 83 -10.36 -2.79 -6.49
C LYS A 83 -10.56 -3.61 -5.23
N LYS A 84 -11.14 -3.04 -4.18
CA LYS A 84 -11.41 -3.77 -2.94
C LYS A 84 -12.17 -5.08 -3.17
N ALA A 85 -13.21 -5.06 -4.00
CA ALA A 85 -13.98 -6.27 -4.35
C ALA A 85 -13.13 -7.37 -5.02
N LEU A 86 -12.09 -7.00 -5.78
CA LEU A 86 -11.15 -7.94 -6.37
C LEU A 86 -10.27 -8.58 -5.29
N ILE A 87 -9.75 -7.76 -4.37
CA ILE A 87 -8.93 -8.22 -3.24
C ILE A 87 -9.71 -9.17 -2.36
N ASP A 88 -10.96 -8.83 -2.04
CA ASP A 88 -11.84 -9.67 -1.23
C ASP A 88 -12.17 -10.99 -1.94
N LYS A 89 -12.49 -10.94 -3.25
CA LYS A 89 -12.78 -12.14 -4.07
C LYS A 89 -11.62 -13.14 -4.07
N TYR A 90 -10.39 -12.66 -4.22
CA TYR A 90 -9.19 -13.51 -4.33
C TYR A 90 -8.42 -13.64 -3.00
N GLN A 91 -8.95 -13.12 -1.90
CA GLN A 91 -8.34 -13.13 -0.56
C GLN A 91 -6.90 -12.57 -0.53
N LEU A 92 -6.63 -11.53 -1.33
CA LEU A 92 -5.28 -10.97 -1.47
C LEU A 92 -4.93 -9.91 -0.42
N GLY A 93 -5.83 -9.66 0.55
CA GLY A 93 -5.71 -8.52 1.48
C GLY A 93 -4.43 -8.51 2.31
N ASN A 94 -3.89 -9.69 2.64
CA ASN A 94 -2.64 -9.79 3.40
C ASN A 94 -1.41 -9.33 2.63
N TYR A 95 -1.51 -9.20 1.29
CA TYR A 95 -0.44 -8.73 0.43
C TYR A 95 -0.54 -7.23 0.14
N VAL A 96 -1.68 -6.60 0.39
CA VAL A 96 -1.89 -5.19 0.07
C VAL A 96 -1.33 -4.30 1.18
N HIS A 97 -0.53 -3.31 0.80
CA HIS A 97 -0.18 -2.19 1.67
C HIS A 97 -1.27 -1.12 1.59
N TYR A 98 -2.20 -1.16 2.54
CA TYR A 98 -3.31 -0.21 2.60
C TYR A 98 -2.86 1.18 3.03
N LEU A 99 -3.47 2.19 2.43
CA LEU A 99 -3.24 3.57 2.81
C LEU A 99 -3.79 3.82 4.23
N PRO A 100 -3.07 4.59 5.06
CA PRO A 100 -3.58 4.95 6.37
C PRO A 100 -4.86 5.78 6.23
N LYS A 101 -5.76 5.57 7.19
CA LYS A 101 -6.96 6.38 7.35
C LYS A 101 -6.69 7.47 8.37
N VAL A 102 -7.43 8.57 8.29
CA VAL A 102 -7.35 9.62 9.30
C VAL A 102 -8.74 9.82 9.89
N LYS A 103 -8.84 9.73 11.21
CA LYS A 103 -10.02 10.10 11.97
C LYS A 103 -9.78 11.48 12.57
N TYR A 104 -10.66 12.41 12.25
CA TYR A 104 -10.60 13.76 12.75
C TYR A 104 -11.56 13.95 13.92
N THR A 105 -11.10 14.68 14.92
CA THR A 105 -11.93 15.26 15.99
C THR A 105 -11.60 16.74 16.12
N GLN A 106 -12.53 17.53 16.63
CA GLN A 106 -12.30 18.94 16.89
C GLN A 106 -12.88 19.35 18.24
N GLU A 107 -12.29 20.36 18.85
CA GLU A 107 -12.76 20.99 20.09
C GLU A 107 -12.41 22.48 20.09
N ILE A 108 -13.19 23.28 20.83
CA ILE A 108 -12.92 24.71 21.01
C ILE A 108 -12.25 24.89 22.37
N VAL A 109 -11.08 25.53 22.36
CA VAL A 109 -10.29 25.84 23.56
C VAL A 109 -10.01 27.34 23.57
N GLY A 110 -10.78 28.08 24.38
CA GLY A 110 -10.76 29.54 24.38
C GLY A 110 -11.26 30.09 23.04
N GLU A 111 -10.43 30.91 22.38
CA GLU A 111 -10.74 31.53 21.09
C GLU A 111 -10.25 30.69 19.89
N LYS A 112 -9.73 29.49 20.13
CA LYS A 112 -9.14 28.64 19.10
C LYS A 112 -9.93 27.36 18.88
N LEU A 113 -9.97 26.94 17.62
CA LEU A 113 -10.38 25.61 17.22
C LEU A 113 -9.15 24.70 17.16
N ILE A 114 -9.21 23.58 17.87
CA ILE A 114 -8.19 22.53 17.85
C ILE A 114 -8.73 21.36 17.03
N ILE A 115 -7.97 20.94 16.02
CA ILE A 115 -8.28 19.79 15.17
C ILE A 115 -7.22 18.72 15.43
N LYS A 116 -7.67 17.55 15.85
CA LYS A 116 -6.83 16.38 16.10
C LYS A 116 -7.07 15.35 15.00
N GLY A 117 -6.01 15.01 14.27
CA GLY A 117 -6.01 13.92 13.30
C GLY A 117 -5.33 12.69 13.89
N ASN A 118 -6.07 11.57 13.98
CA ASN A 118 -5.53 10.28 14.38
C ASN A 118 -5.38 9.37 13.14
N ILE A 119 -4.15 8.99 12.86
CA ILE A 119 -3.73 8.14 11.74
C ILE A 119 -3.89 6.68 12.14
N ILE A 120 -4.78 5.99 11.43
CA ILE A 120 -5.16 4.61 11.68
C ILE A 120 -4.57 3.75 10.55
N TYR A 121 -3.62 2.89 10.92
CA TYR A 121 -3.00 1.93 10.02
C TYR A 121 -3.79 0.63 10.00
N VAL A 122 -3.99 0.07 8.82
CA VAL A 122 -4.46 -1.30 8.67
C VAL A 122 -3.26 -2.22 8.82
N LYS A 123 -3.45 -3.35 9.52
CA LYS A 123 -2.39 -4.36 9.66
C LYS A 123 -1.87 -4.75 8.26
N SER A 124 -0.56 -4.63 8.07
CA SER A 124 0.13 -4.98 6.82
C SER A 124 1.35 -5.86 7.13
N MET A 125 1.80 -6.62 6.13
CA MET A 125 3.08 -7.34 6.18
C MET A 125 4.30 -6.40 6.12
N TYR A 126 4.09 -5.16 5.70
CA TYR A 126 5.12 -4.13 5.66
C TYR A 126 5.21 -3.37 6.99
N LYS A 127 6.40 -2.85 7.29
CA LYS A 127 6.61 -1.97 8.44
C LYS A 127 5.75 -0.72 8.27
N ILE A 128 5.04 -0.36 9.33
CA ILE A 128 4.27 0.90 9.37
C ILE A 128 5.26 2.06 9.32
N GLU A 129 4.98 3.01 8.44
CA GLU A 129 5.73 4.25 8.27
C GLU A 129 4.89 5.41 8.82
N ALA A 130 5.52 6.25 9.63
CA ALA A 130 4.93 7.50 10.08
C ALA A 130 5.03 8.55 8.95
N PRO A 131 3.92 9.10 8.45
CA PRO A 131 3.96 10.07 7.36
C PRO A 131 4.44 11.44 7.85
N THR A 132 4.96 12.25 6.94
CA THR A 132 5.02 13.70 7.17
C THR A 132 3.63 14.28 6.91
N VAL A 133 3.04 14.94 7.90
CA VAL A 133 1.72 15.58 7.74
C VAL A 133 1.91 17.05 7.44
N LYS A 134 1.22 17.54 6.41
CA LYS A 134 1.21 18.94 6.02
C LYS A 134 -0.21 19.46 5.91
N LEU A 135 -0.39 20.74 6.19
CA LEU A 135 -1.56 21.51 5.84
C LEU A 135 -1.05 22.80 5.21
N ASP A 136 -1.37 23.02 3.93
CA ASP A 136 -0.72 24.02 3.09
C ASP A 136 0.81 23.84 3.14
N ASP A 137 1.56 24.90 3.48
CA ASP A 137 3.03 24.87 3.61
C ASP A 137 3.52 24.55 5.04
N ILE A 138 2.61 24.22 5.97
CA ILE A 138 2.94 23.97 7.37
C ILE A 138 3.11 22.46 7.60
N ILE A 139 4.27 22.05 8.11
CA ILE A 139 4.52 20.69 8.60
C ILE A 139 3.97 20.56 10.01
N LEU A 140 3.06 19.60 10.23
CA LEU A 140 2.46 19.31 11.52
C LEU A 140 3.27 18.19 12.21
N PRO A 141 3.80 18.42 13.43
CA PRO A 141 4.51 17.39 14.16
C PRO A 141 3.58 16.25 14.55
N LEU A 142 4.11 15.02 14.55
CA LEU A 142 3.40 13.86 15.05
C LEU A 142 3.67 13.66 16.55
N GLU A 143 2.59 13.61 17.32
CA GLU A 143 2.56 13.00 18.64
C GLU A 143 2.47 11.48 18.47
N SER A 144 3.40 10.73 19.08
CA SER A 144 3.36 9.26 19.13
C SER A 144 3.20 8.57 17.76
N ASP A 145 3.86 9.09 16.72
CA ASP A 145 3.92 8.56 15.34
C ASP A 145 2.57 8.40 14.59
N ASN A 146 1.45 8.80 15.20
CA ASN A 146 0.13 8.56 14.63
C ASN A 146 -0.88 9.67 14.88
N THR A 147 -0.52 10.73 15.59
CA THR A 147 -1.46 11.79 15.96
C THR A 147 -0.86 13.13 15.60
N PHE A 148 -1.63 14.00 14.96
CA PHE A 148 -1.23 15.39 14.75
C PHE A 148 -2.31 16.32 15.28
N ILE A 149 -1.88 17.53 15.65
CA ILE A 149 -2.76 18.58 16.12
C ILE A 149 -2.53 19.81 15.26
N TYR A 150 -3.63 20.44 14.84
CA TYR A 150 -3.65 21.73 14.18
C TYR A 150 -4.53 22.68 14.98
N SER A 151 -4.04 23.90 15.19
CA SER A 151 -4.76 24.95 15.91
C SER A 151 -4.96 26.14 14.99
N MET A 152 -6.19 26.63 14.90
CA MET A 152 -6.56 27.79 14.10
C MET A 152 -7.58 28.66 14.83
N ASP A 153 -7.77 29.87 14.35
CA ASP A 153 -8.89 30.70 14.79
C ASP A 153 -10.22 30.08 14.35
N ILE A 154 -11.28 30.30 15.14
CA ILE A 154 -12.61 29.75 14.83
C ILE A 154 -13.10 30.40 13.53
N PRO A 155 -13.32 29.63 12.45
CA PRO A 155 -13.74 30.21 11.19
C PRO A 155 -15.17 30.73 11.29
N THR A 156 -15.45 31.82 10.58
CA THR A 156 -16.80 32.40 10.47
C THR A 156 -17.66 31.75 9.38
N GLU A 157 -17.03 30.98 8.49
CA GLU A 157 -17.66 30.34 7.32
C GLU A 157 -17.25 28.87 7.20
N GLU A 158 -18.02 28.08 6.44
CA GLU A 158 -17.71 26.67 6.20
C GLU A 158 -16.30 26.52 5.61
N THR A 159 -15.40 25.92 6.39
CA THR A 159 -14.00 25.79 6.03
C THR A 159 -13.66 24.33 5.78
N LYS A 160 -12.96 24.07 4.67
CA LYS A 160 -12.42 22.75 4.33
C LYS A 160 -10.90 22.80 4.42
N LEU A 161 -10.31 21.88 5.17
CA LEU A 161 -8.87 21.72 5.32
C LEU A 161 -8.41 20.47 4.60
N ASP A 162 -7.34 20.57 3.80
CA ASP A 162 -6.79 19.44 3.05
C ASP A 162 -5.43 19.03 3.63
N PHE A 163 -5.45 18.04 4.52
CA PHE A 163 -4.23 17.50 5.12
C PHE A 163 -3.53 16.56 4.14
N ILE A 164 -2.27 16.83 3.85
CA ILE A 164 -1.40 16.00 3.00
C ILE A 164 -0.58 15.10 3.90
N LEU A 165 -0.65 13.78 3.70
CA LEU A 165 0.22 12.82 4.36
C LEU A 165 1.20 12.28 3.31
N GLU A 166 2.47 12.59 3.48
CA GLU A 166 3.57 12.13 2.63
C GLU A 166 4.21 10.87 3.24
N LEU A 167 4.08 9.74 2.56
CA LEU A 167 4.77 8.47 2.84
C LEU A 167 5.89 8.27 1.81
N THR A 168 6.86 7.40 2.10
CA THR A 168 8.00 7.12 1.20
C THR A 168 7.57 6.73 -0.23
N LYS A 169 6.41 6.07 -0.37
CA LYS A 169 5.92 5.56 -1.66
C LYS A 169 4.70 6.26 -2.22
N GLN A 170 3.91 6.95 -1.38
CA GLN A 170 2.63 7.51 -1.79
C GLN A 170 2.33 8.81 -1.03
N ILE A 171 1.65 9.74 -1.69
CA ILE A 171 1.12 10.96 -1.09
C ILE A 171 -0.40 10.82 -1.07
N ILE A 172 -1.02 11.08 0.08
CA ILE A 172 -2.47 11.07 0.23
C ILE A 172 -2.99 12.40 0.76
N THR A 173 -4.08 12.88 0.17
CA THR A 173 -4.81 14.04 0.68
C THR A 173 -6.05 13.58 1.43
N LYS A 174 -6.23 14.11 2.64
CA LYS A 174 -7.37 13.85 3.52
C LYS A 174 -8.05 15.16 3.86
N SER A 175 -9.21 15.36 3.25
CA SER A 175 -10.06 16.52 3.46
C SER A 175 -10.84 16.41 4.78
N TYR A 176 -10.90 17.51 5.52
CA TYR A 176 -11.73 17.68 6.69
C TYR A 176 -12.61 18.91 6.53
N LYS A 177 -13.92 18.76 6.76
CA LYS A 177 -14.84 19.89 6.86
C LYS A 177 -14.96 20.30 8.33
N VAL A 178 -14.56 21.53 8.63
CA VAL A 178 -14.70 22.11 9.95
C VAL A 178 -16.19 22.26 10.27
N LYS A 179 -16.57 21.81 11.47
CA LYS A 179 -17.92 22.03 12.00
C LYS A 179 -17.88 23.29 12.87
N ILE A 180 -18.80 24.22 12.65
CA ILE A 180 -18.96 25.40 13.49
C ILE A 180 -20.13 25.13 14.45
#